data_AF-A0A8D2PGE8-F1
#
_entry.id   AF-A0A8D2PGE8-F1
#
_cell.length_a   1.000
_cell.length_b   1.000
_cell.length_c   1.000
_cell.angle_alpha   90.00
_cell.angle_beta   90.00
_cell.angle_gamma   90.00
#
_symmetry.space_group_name_H-M   'P 1'
#
loop_
_entity.id
_entity.type
_entity.pdbx_description
1 polymer ?
#
loop_
_entity_poly.entity_id
_entity_poly.type
_entity_poly.pdbx_seq_one_letter_code
_entity_poly.pdbx_strand_id
1 'polypeptide(L)'
;MCGCRASVPSTKQYSVSQPAPASTKQGPPAAAAMPKGVPIAKQLASIKALRKGSDLEKAFATAALVYNNYADPESKLSKAETKSLLQSQFWHFIQGQENKPKYQEIISSLDEESENKINFEDFMILLVSLTLMSDLLQEIKNVKTTK
;
A
#
# COMPACT_ATOMS: atom_id res chain seq x y z
N MET A 1 3.14 41.49 -60.42
CA MET A 1 4.40 41.06 -61.06
C MET A 1 4.39 39.54 -61.14
N CYS A 2 4.43 39.00 -62.36
CA CYS A 2 4.50 37.56 -62.65
C CYS A 2 5.77 36.92 -62.06
N GLY A 3 5.66 35.65 -61.66
CA GLY A 3 6.80 34.78 -61.36
C GLY A 3 6.38 33.31 -61.44
N CYS A 4 6.60 32.72 -62.60
CA CYS A 4 6.31 31.31 -62.91
C CYS A 4 7.36 30.35 -62.33
N ARG A 5 6.90 29.14 -61.97
CA ARG A 5 7.45 27.76 -62.20
C ARG A 5 8.97 27.57 -62.34
N ALA A 6 9.63 26.51 -61.88
CA ALA A 6 9.26 25.20 -61.33
C ALA A 6 10.55 24.54 -60.78
N SER A 7 10.43 23.49 -59.95
CA SER A 7 11.26 22.28 -60.01
C SER A 7 10.73 21.21 -59.05
N VAL A 8 10.28 20.09 -59.61
CA VAL A 8 10.02 18.82 -58.93
C VAL A 8 10.99 17.82 -59.53
N PRO A 9 11.61 16.95 -58.72
CA PRO A 9 11.86 15.58 -59.17
C PRO A 9 11.02 14.57 -58.41
N SER A 10 10.48 13.63 -59.18
CA SER A 10 9.67 12.48 -58.80
C SER A 10 10.32 11.53 -57.79
N THR A 11 9.48 11.06 -56.88
CA THR A 11 9.23 9.64 -56.54
C THR A 11 10.37 8.63 -56.81
N LYS A 12 11.00 8.19 -55.73
CA LYS A 12 11.27 6.76 -55.53
C LYS A 12 10.73 6.34 -54.17
N GLN A 13 9.61 5.61 -54.21
CA GLN A 13 9.15 4.77 -53.12
C GLN A 13 10.24 3.72 -52.85
N TYR A 14 10.81 3.76 -51.64
CA TYR A 14 11.37 2.57 -51.02
C TYR A 14 10.56 2.32 -49.76
N SER A 15 9.60 1.40 -49.90
CA SER A 15 9.00 0.69 -48.78
C SER A 15 10.10 -0.17 -48.17
N VAL A 16 10.58 0.21 -46.98
CA VAL A 16 11.34 -0.69 -46.12
C VAL A 16 10.56 -0.76 -44.82
N SER A 17 9.84 -1.87 -44.69
CA SER A 17 9.18 -2.29 -43.46
C SER A 17 10.21 -2.44 -42.35
N GLN A 18 10.19 -1.54 -41.38
CA GLN A 18 10.86 -1.75 -40.09
C GLN A 18 9.96 -2.60 -39.21
N PRO A 19 10.46 -3.70 -38.60
CA PRO A 19 9.77 -4.33 -37.49
C PRO A 19 9.88 -3.41 -36.27
N ALA A 20 8.74 -3.04 -35.68
CA ALA A 20 8.70 -2.38 -34.38
C ALA A 20 9.38 -3.27 -33.31
N PRO A 21 10.09 -2.70 -32.32
CA PRO A 21 10.57 -3.47 -31.19
C PRO A 21 9.36 -4.02 -30.44
N ALA A 22 9.36 -5.32 -30.20
CA ALA A 22 8.30 -6.02 -29.50
C ALA A 22 8.07 -5.39 -28.12
N SER A 23 6.92 -4.75 -27.94
CA SER A 23 6.40 -4.42 -26.62
C SER A 23 6.16 -5.73 -25.88
N THR A 24 7.07 -6.07 -24.97
CA THR A 24 6.80 -7.02 -23.90
C THR A 24 5.61 -6.49 -23.11
N LYS A 25 4.42 -7.02 -23.41
CA LYS A 25 3.27 -6.90 -22.52
C LYS A 25 3.63 -7.60 -21.22
N GLN A 26 4.16 -6.86 -20.25
CA GLN A 26 4.04 -7.26 -18.86
C GLN A 26 2.54 -7.30 -18.56
N GLY A 27 2.02 -8.51 -18.35
CA GLY A 27 0.70 -8.68 -17.77
C GLY A 27 0.62 -7.94 -16.43
N PRO A 28 -0.61 -7.67 -15.93
CA PRO A 28 -0.76 -7.08 -14.60
C PRO A 28 0.02 -7.95 -13.59
N PRO A 29 0.78 -7.34 -12.67
CA PRO A 29 1.47 -8.11 -11.65
C PRO A 29 0.39 -8.93 -10.93
N ALA A 30 0.54 -10.25 -11.00
CA ALA A 30 -0.31 -11.17 -10.27
C ALA A 30 -0.37 -10.65 -8.83
N ALA A 31 -1.59 -10.42 -8.33
CA ALA A 31 -1.83 -10.06 -6.94
C ALA A 31 -0.93 -10.94 -6.08
N ALA A 32 0.08 -10.32 -5.45
CA ALA A 32 1.11 -11.02 -4.72
C ALA A 32 0.41 -11.98 -3.77
N ALA A 33 0.55 -13.28 -4.04
CA ALA A 33 -0.07 -14.30 -3.24
C ALA A 33 0.49 -14.15 -1.82
N MET A 34 -0.32 -13.59 -0.92
CA MET A 34 0.05 -13.41 0.48
C MET A 34 0.60 -14.74 1.00
N PRO A 35 1.75 -14.77 1.70
CA PRO A 35 2.26 -16.00 2.28
C PRO A 35 1.15 -16.60 3.15
N LYS A 36 0.76 -17.84 2.87
CA LYS A 36 -0.10 -18.64 3.76
C LYS A 36 0.70 -19.03 5.00
N GLY A 37 1.08 -18.03 5.79
CA GLY A 37 1.78 -18.15 7.05
C GLY A 37 0.87 -18.72 8.13
N VAL A 38 1.49 -19.12 9.25
CA VAL A 38 0.77 -19.55 10.45
C VAL A 38 -0.24 -18.46 10.85
N PRO A 39 -1.52 -18.78 11.10
CA PRO A 39 -2.51 -17.79 11.54
C PRO A 39 -2.03 -16.99 12.76
N ILE A 40 -2.29 -15.69 12.78
CA ILE A 40 -1.92 -14.78 13.89
C ILE A 40 -2.35 -15.35 15.26
N ALA A 41 -3.56 -15.92 15.36
CA ALA A 41 -4.04 -16.54 16.59
C ALA A 41 -3.14 -17.68 17.10
N LYS A 42 -2.61 -18.51 16.18
CA LYS A 42 -1.66 -19.59 16.53
C LYS A 42 -0.29 -19.02 16.91
N GLN A 43 0.15 -17.95 16.25
CA GLN A 43 1.40 -17.26 16.60
C GLN A 43 1.30 -16.64 18.01
N LEU A 44 0.22 -15.93 18.32
CA LEU A 44 -0.04 -15.35 19.65
C LEU A 44 -0.06 -16.42 20.75
N ALA A 45 -0.75 -17.55 20.53
CA ALA A 45 -0.82 -18.64 21.51
C ALA A 45 0.55 -19.26 21.83
N SER A 46 1.50 -19.17 20.90
CA SER A 46 2.86 -19.69 21.05
C SER A 46 3.74 -18.76 21.92
N ILE A 47 3.37 -17.50 22.09
CA ILE A 47 4.09 -16.53 22.92
C ILE A 47 3.67 -16.70 24.38
N LYS A 48 4.51 -17.38 25.17
CA LYS A 48 4.23 -17.71 26.58
C LYS A 48 3.85 -16.48 27.42
N ALA A 49 4.50 -15.33 27.19
CA ALA A 49 4.24 -14.09 27.92
C ALA A 49 2.80 -13.56 27.74
N LEU A 50 2.20 -13.76 26.56
CA LEU A 50 0.86 -13.24 26.26
C LEU A 50 -0.28 -14.10 26.79
N ARG A 51 0.01 -15.30 27.32
CA ARG A 51 -1.00 -16.18 27.92
C ARG A 51 -1.75 -15.52 29.07
N LYS A 52 -1.05 -14.69 29.84
CA LYS A 52 -1.61 -13.87 30.92
C LYS A 52 -1.60 -12.38 30.61
N GLY A 53 -1.29 -12.01 29.36
CA GLY A 53 -1.25 -10.61 28.93
C GLY A 53 -2.64 -9.98 28.92
N SER A 54 -2.68 -8.69 29.25
CA SER A 54 -3.84 -7.82 29.08
C SER A 54 -4.26 -7.72 27.60
N ASP A 55 -5.47 -7.24 27.36
CA ASP A 55 -5.99 -7.08 25.99
C ASP A 55 -5.15 -6.08 25.19
N LEU A 56 -4.60 -5.05 25.84
CA LEU A 56 -3.73 -4.08 25.17
C LEU A 56 -2.38 -4.70 24.77
N GLU A 57 -1.77 -5.48 25.65
CA GLU A 57 -0.53 -6.21 25.32
C GLU A 57 -0.75 -7.17 24.15
N LYS A 58 -1.88 -7.88 24.14
CA LYS A 58 -2.25 -8.77 23.03
C LYS A 58 -2.51 -7.99 21.73
N ALA A 59 -3.14 -6.81 21.80
CA ALA A 59 -3.37 -5.97 20.63
C ALA A 59 -2.06 -5.47 20.01
N PHE A 60 -1.11 -5.00 20.82
CA PHE A 60 0.20 -4.56 20.34
C PHE A 60 1.05 -5.74 19.84
N ALA A 61 0.98 -6.90 20.49
CA ALA A 61 1.62 -8.11 19.96
C ALA A 61 1.01 -8.56 18.62
N THR A 62 -0.31 -8.37 18.45
CA THR A 62 -0.98 -8.63 17.16
C THR A 62 -0.44 -7.70 16.09
N ALA A 63 -0.31 -6.40 16.36
CA ALA A 63 0.28 -5.44 15.42
C ALA A 63 1.73 -5.81 15.05
N ALA A 64 2.54 -6.20 16.03
CA ALA A 64 3.93 -6.63 15.81
C ALA A 64 4.02 -7.92 14.96
N LEU A 65 3.16 -8.91 15.21
CA LEU A 65 3.12 -10.13 14.42
C LEU A 65 2.63 -9.88 12.99
N VAL A 66 1.63 -9.02 12.82
CA VAL A 66 1.19 -8.60 11.49
C VAL A 66 2.37 -7.97 10.75
N TYR A 67 3.05 -6.97 11.33
CA TYR A 67 4.23 -6.37 10.72
C TYR A 67 5.27 -7.42 10.31
N ASN A 68 5.66 -8.30 11.24
CA ASN A 68 6.70 -9.30 11.02
C ASN A 68 6.32 -10.35 9.95
N ASN A 69 5.03 -10.60 9.72
CA ASN A 69 4.59 -11.54 8.68
C ASN A 69 4.68 -10.98 7.26
N TYR A 70 4.76 -9.65 7.11
CA TYR A 70 4.91 -8.98 5.81
C TYR A 70 6.31 -8.40 5.62
N ALA A 71 7.07 -8.19 6.69
CA ALA A 71 8.41 -7.65 6.62
C ALA A 71 9.37 -8.59 5.87
N ASP A 72 10.29 -7.99 5.14
CA ASP A 72 11.36 -8.68 4.41
C ASP A 72 12.44 -9.24 5.37
N PRO A 73 13.47 -9.94 4.86
CA PRO A 73 14.56 -10.44 5.71
C PRO A 73 15.35 -9.38 6.48
N GLU A 74 15.26 -8.10 6.08
CA GLU A 74 15.86 -6.96 6.79
C GLU A 74 14.91 -6.38 7.85
N SER A 75 13.76 -7.04 8.10
CA SER A 75 12.70 -6.59 9.01
C SER A 75 12.13 -5.23 8.62
N LYS A 76 11.89 -5.00 7.32
CA LYS A 76 11.26 -3.79 6.79
C LYS A 76 10.15 -4.10 5.78
N LEU A 77 9.23 -3.15 5.59
CA LEU A 77 8.17 -3.23 4.58
C LEU A 77 8.41 -2.25 3.44
N SER A 78 8.14 -2.64 2.19
CA SER A 78 8.01 -1.62 1.14
C SER A 78 6.79 -0.73 1.39
N LYS A 79 6.81 0.49 0.84
CA LYS A 79 5.66 1.41 0.92
C LYS A 79 4.41 0.81 0.26
N ALA A 80 4.58 0.12 -0.88
CA ALA A 80 3.50 -0.56 -1.58
C ALA A 80 2.86 -1.70 -0.76
N GLU A 81 3.68 -2.56 -0.13
CA GLU A 81 3.19 -3.61 0.77
C GLU A 81 2.49 -3.00 1.98
N THR A 82 3.02 -1.92 2.54
CA THR A 82 2.39 -1.21 3.67
C THR A 82 1.03 -0.66 3.27
N LYS A 83 0.91 -0.01 2.11
CA LYS A 83 -0.38 0.48 1.60
C LYS A 83 -1.39 -0.65 1.45
N SER A 84 -1.00 -1.76 0.83
CA SER A 84 -1.87 -2.94 0.68
C SER A 84 -2.28 -3.54 2.04
N LEU A 85 -1.33 -3.64 2.96
CA LEU A 85 -1.57 -4.15 4.31
C LEU A 85 -2.59 -3.29 5.06
N LEU A 86 -2.41 -1.97 5.07
CA LEU A 86 -3.34 -1.04 5.71
C LEU A 86 -4.73 -1.10 5.06
N GLN A 87 -4.81 -1.15 3.73
CA GLN A 87 -6.09 -1.30 3.04
C GLN A 87 -6.80 -2.61 3.41
N SER A 88 -6.06 -3.69 3.67
CA SER A 88 -6.65 -4.99 4.05
C SER A 88 -7.05 -5.08 5.53
N GLN A 89 -6.22 -4.58 6.45
CA GLN A 89 -6.40 -4.75 7.90
C GLN A 89 -7.17 -3.59 8.54
N PHE A 90 -7.08 -2.39 7.96
CA PHE A 90 -7.67 -1.15 8.47
C PHE A 90 -8.84 -0.64 7.62
N TRP A 91 -9.39 -1.45 6.71
CA TRP A 91 -10.46 -1.03 5.81
C TRP A 91 -11.60 -0.30 6.53
N HIS A 92 -12.10 -0.85 7.64
CA HIS A 92 -13.18 -0.23 8.41
C HIS A 92 -12.82 1.11 9.08
N PHE A 93 -11.53 1.38 9.29
CA PHE A 93 -11.08 2.67 9.83
C PHE A 93 -10.84 3.69 8.72
N ILE A 94 -10.57 3.22 7.50
CA ILE A 94 -10.27 4.05 6.33
C ILE A 94 -11.53 4.40 5.55
N GLN A 95 -12.51 3.49 5.50
CA GLN A 95 -13.73 3.66 4.71
C GLN A 95 -14.48 4.93 5.13
N GLY A 96 -14.75 5.81 4.17
CA GLY A 96 -15.40 7.11 4.40
C GLY A 96 -14.46 8.22 4.87
N GLN A 97 -13.18 7.92 5.10
CA GLN A 97 -12.15 8.86 5.55
C GLN A 97 -11.28 9.38 4.41
N GLU A 98 -11.54 8.96 3.17
CA GLU A 98 -10.65 9.17 2.03
C GLU A 98 -10.46 10.67 1.71
N ASN A 99 -11.44 11.51 2.04
CA ASN A 99 -11.36 12.96 1.81
C ASN A 99 -10.64 13.72 2.94
N LYS A 100 -10.28 13.07 4.05
CA LYS A 100 -9.57 13.73 5.16
C LYS A 100 -8.13 14.07 4.71
N PRO A 101 -7.62 15.30 4.98
CA PRO A 101 -6.26 15.67 4.58
C PRO A 101 -5.18 14.72 5.09
N LYS A 102 -5.34 14.18 6.31
CA LYS A 102 -4.40 13.23 6.88
C LYS A 102 -4.35 11.90 6.12
N TYR A 103 -5.48 11.42 5.61
CA TYR A 103 -5.51 10.21 4.77
C TYR A 103 -4.73 10.44 3.48
N GLN A 104 -5.00 11.56 2.81
CA GLN A 104 -4.34 11.92 1.55
C GLN A 104 -2.82 12.08 1.73
N GLU A 105 -2.38 12.69 2.84
CA GLU A 105 -0.96 12.78 3.20
C GLU A 105 -0.31 11.40 3.37
N ILE A 106 -0.96 10.50 4.13
CA ILE A 106 -0.47 9.13 4.35
C ILE A 106 -0.37 8.37 3.04
N ILE A 107 -1.43 8.37 2.22
CA ILE A 107 -1.44 7.63 0.97
C ILE A 107 -0.44 8.19 -0.03
N SER A 108 -0.29 9.51 -0.12
CA SER A 108 0.71 10.15 -0.99
C SER A 108 2.13 9.76 -0.58
N SER A 109 2.43 9.79 0.73
CA SER A 109 3.75 9.36 1.24
C SER A 109 4.04 7.89 0.92
N LEU A 110 3.02 7.03 0.92
CA LEU A 110 3.13 5.62 0.55
C LEU A 110 3.20 5.37 -0.96
N ASP A 111 2.74 6.32 -1.78
CA ASP A 111 2.79 6.24 -3.25
C ASP A 111 4.09 6.82 -3.85
N GLU A 112 4.90 7.52 -3.05
CA GLU A 112 6.22 7.99 -3.45
C GLU A 112 7.16 6.82 -3.75
N GLU A 113 7.54 6.68 -5.03
CA GLU A 113 8.55 5.74 -5.50
C GLU A 113 9.91 6.06 -4.86
N SER A 114 10.29 5.25 -3.88
CA SER A 114 11.55 5.38 -3.16
C SER A 114 11.95 4.05 -2.56
N GLU A 115 13.27 3.80 -2.51
CA GLU A 115 13.85 2.63 -1.84
C GLU A 115 13.71 2.69 -0.30
N ASN A 116 13.14 3.78 0.23
CA ASN A 116 12.92 3.95 1.66
C ASN A 116 11.81 3.02 2.14
N LYS A 117 12.23 1.92 2.77
CA LYS A 117 11.34 0.96 3.43
C LYS A 117 10.92 1.43 4.81
N ILE A 118 9.76 0.95 5.24
CA ILE A 118 9.09 1.28 6.50
C ILE A 118 9.57 0.31 7.58
N ASN A 119 10.21 0.86 8.62
CA ASN A 119 10.57 0.10 9.81
C ASN A 119 9.36 -0.08 10.74
N PHE A 120 9.53 -0.82 11.85
CA PHE A 120 8.43 -1.09 12.77
C PHE A 120 7.88 0.17 13.47
N GLU A 121 8.75 1.12 13.81
CA GLU A 121 8.36 2.38 14.44
C GLU A 121 7.47 3.20 13.51
N ASP A 122 7.89 3.39 12.27
CA ASP A 122 7.14 4.10 11.23
C ASP A 122 5.78 3.43 10.98
N PHE A 123 5.76 2.09 10.93
CA PHE A 123 4.52 1.34 10.79
C PHE A 123 3.55 1.61 11.95
N MET A 124 4.04 1.61 13.20
CA MET A 124 3.20 1.92 14.37
C MET A 124 2.68 3.35 14.36
N ILE A 125 3.48 4.31 13.89
CA ILE A 125 3.05 5.71 13.71
C ILE A 125 1.90 5.79 12.69
N LEU A 126 1.96 5.03 11.60
CA LEU A 126 0.87 4.94 10.62
C LEU A 126 -0.41 4.36 11.24
N LEU A 127 -0.30 3.27 12.03
CA LEU A 127 -1.46 2.66 12.70
C LEU A 127 -2.14 3.64 13.66
N VAL A 128 -1.35 4.36 14.46
CA VAL A 128 -1.86 5.37 15.39
C VAL A 128 -2.51 6.52 14.61
N SER A 129 -1.87 7.00 13.54
CA SER A 129 -2.39 8.10 12.72
C SER A 129 -3.74 7.76 12.09
N LEU A 130 -3.88 6.57 11.50
CA LEU A 130 -5.15 6.11 10.94
C LEU A 130 -6.22 5.93 12.02
N THR A 131 -5.85 5.39 13.18
CA THR A 131 -6.78 5.23 14.31
C THR A 131 -7.31 6.57 14.81
N LEU A 132 -6.44 7.57 14.97
CA LEU A 132 -6.83 8.91 15.40
C LEU A 132 -7.64 9.67 14.35
N MET A 133 -7.39 9.41 13.07
CA MET A 133 -8.15 9.97 11.97
C MET A 133 -9.55 9.35 11.86
N SER A 134 -9.69 8.06 12.19
CA SER A 134 -10.97 7.34 12.14
C SER A 134 -12.00 7.86 13.16
N ASP A 135 -13.26 7.49 12.96
CA ASP A 135 -14.34 7.90 13.85
C ASP A 135 -14.48 7.00 15.10
N LEU A 136 -13.59 6.01 15.28
CA LEU A 136 -13.62 5.00 16.34
C LEU A 136 -13.84 5.59 17.74
N LEU A 137 -13.09 6.64 18.12
CA LEU A 137 -13.23 7.25 19.44
C LEU A 137 -14.58 7.93 19.64
N GLN A 138 -15.15 8.50 18.58
CA GLN A 138 -16.49 9.10 18.63
C GLN A 138 -17.55 8.01 18.75
N GLU A 139 -17.44 6.93 17.97
CA GLU A 139 -18.32 5.75 18.04
C GLU A 139 -18.33 5.13 19.45
N ILE A 140 -17.16 4.93 20.05
CA ILE A 140 -17.03 4.40 21.42
C ILE A 140 -17.72 5.33 22.44
N LYS A 141 -17.60 6.65 22.28
CA LYS A 141 -18.23 7.62 23.18
C LYS A 141 -19.76 7.59 23.03
N ASN A 142 -20.26 7.52 21.80
CA ASN A 142 -21.69 7.51 21.51
C ASN A 142 -22.37 6.28 22.11
N VAL A 143 -21.75 5.09 22.01
CA VAL A 143 -22.28 3.87 22.64
C VAL A 143 -22.40 3.99 24.16
N LYS A 144 -21.49 4.72 24.82
CA LYS A 144 -21.53 4.93 26.27
C LYS A 144 -22.61 5.92 26.70
N THR A 145 -23.04 6.82 25.81
CA THR A 145 -24.09 7.82 26.11
C THR A 145 -25.51 7.34 25.85
N THR A 146 -25.70 6.20 25.17
CA THR A 146 -27.02 5.64 24.85
C THR A 146 -27.48 4.55 25.84
N LYS A 147 -26.81 4.42 26.99
CA LYS A 147 -27.23 3.59 28.13
C LYS A 147 -27.48 4.46 29.34
#